data_AF-A0A258TVC8-F1
#
_entry.id   AF-A0A258TVC8-F1
#
_cell.length_a   1.000
_cell.length_b   1.000
_cell.length_c   1.000
_cell.angle_alpha   90.00
_cell.angle_beta   90.00
_cell.angle_gamma   90.00
#
_symmetry.space_group_name_H-M   'P 1'
#
loop_
_entity.id
_entity.type
_entity.pdbx_description
1 polymer ?
#
loop_
_entity_poly.entity_id
_entity_poly.type
_entity_poly.pdbx_seq_one_letter_code
_entity_poly.pdbx_strand_id
1 'polypeptide(L)'
;MRYAIQAALPTPFRRNMFRICWIKPGFKMPQDKVTRALNWAWHQRPQRAIENKSGGKMFELPLIVDIGDSNKRRIFLAATHLLAVMAVFLADLPAIFRGAGLALLVPSVVYYWRASPRIRLRCGQDGALEIWRNNRWNNVRLATSSVVLPGCTVLRIAGLDRRRLRNFVILSDSMPSGDWRKLRVWLRWLAL
;
A
#
# COMPACT_ATOMS: atom_id res chain seq x y z
N MET A 1 -7.93 -18.95 44.16
CA MET A 1 -7.76 -17.59 43.60
C MET A 1 -7.10 -17.75 42.22
N ARG A 2 -7.74 -17.86 41.05
CA ARG A 2 -8.81 -17.12 40.33
C ARG A 2 -8.51 -15.64 40.05
N TYR A 3 -7.77 -15.35 38.96
CA TYR A 3 -7.87 -14.18 38.06
C TYR A 3 -7.11 -14.60 36.76
N ALA A 4 -7.67 -14.85 35.57
CA ALA A 4 -8.63 -14.13 34.73
C ALA A 4 -8.12 -12.76 34.25
N ILE A 5 -7.30 -12.76 33.19
CA ILE A 5 -7.12 -11.58 32.32
C ILE A 5 -7.59 -11.98 30.93
N GLN A 6 -8.77 -11.48 30.60
CA GLN A 6 -9.45 -11.64 29.34
C GLN A 6 -9.69 -10.25 28.75
N ALA A 7 -9.42 -10.18 27.44
CA ALA A 7 -9.96 -9.24 26.45
C ALA A 7 -9.32 -7.86 26.29
N ALA A 8 -8.62 -7.72 25.15
CA ALA A 8 -8.80 -6.59 24.24
C ALA A 8 -8.56 -7.11 22.80
N LEU A 9 -9.59 -7.64 22.15
CA LEU A 9 -9.60 -7.97 20.73
C LEU A 9 -10.84 -7.34 20.08
N PRO A 10 -10.69 -6.64 18.94
CA PRO A 10 -11.76 -5.88 18.31
C PRO A 10 -12.84 -6.77 17.69
N THR A 11 -14.09 -6.39 17.97
CA THR A 11 -15.35 -6.95 17.49
C THR A 11 -15.64 -6.46 16.07
N PRO A 12 -15.46 -7.30 15.03
CA PRO A 12 -16.64 -7.79 14.31
C PRO A 12 -16.39 -9.15 13.63
N PHE A 13 -16.19 -10.23 14.39
CA PHE A 13 -16.13 -11.58 13.79
C PHE A 13 -16.75 -12.66 14.69
N ARG A 14 -17.83 -12.30 15.38
CA ARG A 14 -18.41 -13.13 16.45
C ARG A 14 -19.71 -13.87 16.07
N ARG A 15 -20.08 -13.98 14.79
CA ARG A 15 -21.38 -14.60 14.43
C ARG A 15 -21.39 -15.84 13.54
N ASN A 16 -20.34 -16.20 12.80
CA ASN A 16 -20.44 -17.34 11.85
C ASN A 16 -19.44 -18.49 12.03
N MET A 17 -18.72 -18.58 13.15
CA MET A 17 -17.72 -19.63 13.39
C MET A 17 -18.05 -20.59 14.55
N PHE A 18 -19.31 -20.60 15.01
CA PHE A 18 -19.76 -21.46 16.13
C PHE A 18 -20.59 -22.69 15.70
N ARG A 19 -20.63 -23.03 14.40
CA ARG A 19 -21.46 -24.14 13.91
C ARG A 19 -20.72 -25.42 13.52
N ILE A 20 -19.39 -25.47 13.63
CA ILE A 20 -18.61 -26.65 13.22
C ILE A 20 -17.63 -27.03 14.33
N CYS A 21 -18.15 -27.68 15.37
CA CYS A 21 -17.47 -28.63 16.27
C CYS A 21 -18.22 -28.71 17.60
N TRP A 22 -19.35 -29.43 17.62
CA TRP A 22 -19.72 -30.10 18.86
C TRP A 22 -18.98 -31.43 18.91
N ILE A 23 -17.72 -31.34 19.34
CA ILE A 23 -16.88 -32.47 19.74
C ILE A 23 -17.19 -32.77 21.21
N LYS A 24 -17.30 -34.06 21.52
CA LYS A 24 -17.64 -34.66 22.82
C LYS A 24 -17.04 -33.93 24.03
N PRO A 25 -17.81 -33.78 25.14
CA PRO A 25 -17.27 -33.27 26.40
C PRO A 25 -16.23 -34.27 26.96
N GLY A 26 -15.00 -33.80 27.22
CA GLY A 26 -13.92 -34.58 27.84
C GLY A 26 -12.57 -34.56 27.11
N PHE A 27 -12.49 -33.99 25.90
CA PHE A 27 -11.23 -33.97 25.15
C PHE A 27 -10.34 -32.77 25.53
N LYS A 28 -9.33 -33.00 26.38
CA LYS A 28 -8.23 -32.04 26.60
C LYS A 28 -7.25 -32.13 25.43
N MET A 29 -7.33 -31.16 24.51
CA MET A 29 -6.38 -31.06 23.40
C MET A 29 -5.06 -30.46 23.91
N PRO A 30 -3.90 -31.07 23.64
CA PRO A 30 -2.61 -30.58 24.10
C PRO A 30 -2.19 -29.29 23.36
N GLN A 31 -1.65 -28.32 24.11
CA GLN A 31 -1.38 -26.93 23.69
C GLN A 31 -0.42 -26.80 22.48
N ASP A 32 0.46 -27.79 22.29
CA ASP A 32 1.41 -27.86 21.16
C ASP A 32 0.71 -28.14 19.82
N LYS A 33 -0.43 -28.82 19.84
CA LYS A 33 -1.23 -29.08 18.63
C LYS A 33 -2.12 -27.89 18.25
N VAL A 34 -2.54 -27.08 19.21
CA VAL A 34 -3.33 -25.86 18.96
C VAL A 34 -2.48 -24.80 18.25
N THR A 35 -1.23 -24.62 18.68
CA THR A 35 -0.28 -23.71 18.02
C THR A 35 0.09 -24.20 16.62
N ARG A 36 0.25 -25.51 16.41
CA ARG A 36 0.52 -26.08 15.08
C ARG A 36 -0.69 -25.97 14.15
N ALA A 37 -1.92 -26.17 14.66
CA ALA A 37 -3.16 -26.03 13.88
C ALA A 37 -3.47 -24.57 13.53
N LEU A 38 -3.22 -23.62 14.43
CA LEU A 38 -3.33 -22.19 14.12
C LEU A 38 -2.29 -21.76 13.08
N ASN A 39 -1.03 -22.19 13.22
CA ASN A 39 0.02 -21.86 12.24
C ASN A 39 -0.24 -22.50 10.87
N TRP A 40 -0.85 -23.69 10.83
CA TRP A 40 -1.31 -24.35 9.60
C TRP A 40 -2.53 -23.64 8.98
N ALA A 41 -3.47 -23.17 9.80
CA ALA A 41 -4.65 -22.42 9.34
C ALA A 41 -4.32 -21.02 8.78
N TRP A 42 -3.26 -20.37 9.27
CA TRP A 42 -2.77 -19.11 8.68
C TRP A 42 -2.02 -19.32 7.35
N HIS A 43 -1.42 -20.49 7.14
CA HIS A 43 -0.68 -20.81 5.91
C HIS A 43 -1.54 -21.49 4.82
N GLN A 44 -2.72 -21.99 5.14
CA GLN A 44 -3.66 -22.57 4.17
C GLN A 44 -4.94 -21.74 4.05
N ARG A 45 -4.84 -20.58 3.39
CA ARG A 45 -6.04 -20.02 2.74
C ARG A 45 -6.46 -21.02 1.64
N PRO A 46 -7.69 -21.55 1.66
CA PRO A 46 -8.11 -22.55 0.69
C PRO A 46 -8.20 -21.92 -0.71
N GLN A 47 -7.27 -22.30 -1.60
CA GLN A 47 -7.26 -21.96 -3.03
C GLN A 47 -8.28 -22.76 -3.87
N ARG A 48 -9.25 -23.45 -3.26
CA ARG A 48 -10.20 -24.31 -3.99
C ARG A 48 -11.64 -23.88 -3.74
N ALA A 49 -12.13 -22.96 -4.58
CA ALA A 49 -13.52 -22.88 -5.06
C ALA A 49 -13.78 -21.53 -5.74
N ILE A 50 -13.05 -21.21 -6.82
CA ILE A 50 -13.52 -20.23 -7.81
C ILE A 50 -13.29 -20.80 -9.21
N GLU A 51 -13.67 -22.06 -9.40
CA GLU A 51 -13.99 -22.56 -10.73
C GLU A 51 -15.45 -22.18 -10.99
N ASN A 52 -15.69 -20.89 -11.30
CA ASN A 52 -17.02 -20.41 -11.66
C ASN A 52 -17.06 -20.07 -13.15
N LYS A 53 -17.82 -20.91 -13.86
CA LYS A 53 -18.47 -20.66 -15.14
C LYS A 53 -19.19 -19.31 -15.17
N SER A 54 -18.51 -18.26 -15.60
CA SER A 54 -19.18 -17.08 -16.14
C SER A 54 -18.25 -16.35 -17.09
N GLY A 55 -18.61 -16.30 -18.36
CA GLY A 55 -17.97 -15.50 -19.41
C GLY A 55 -18.16 -13.99 -19.20
N GLY A 56 -17.74 -13.49 -18.04
CA GLY A 56 -17.54 -12.09 -17.73
C GLY A 56 -16.16 -11.96 -17.12
N LYS A 57 -15.32 -11.07 -17.66
CA LYS A 57 -13.93 -10.84 -17.22
C LYS A 57 -13.87 -10.30 -15.78
N MET A 58 -14.16 -11.14 -14.79
CA MET A 58 -13.99 -10.83 -13.38
C MET A 58 -12.51 -10.97 -13.03
N PHE A 59 -11.79 -9.85 -13.15
CA PHE A 59 -10.41 -9.63 -12.69
C PHE A 59 -9.37 -10.64 -13.20
N GLU A 60 -8.77 -10.36 -14.36
CA GLU A 60 -7.52 -11.01 -14.77
C GLU A 60 -6.41 -10.64 -13.76
N LEU A 61 -6.19 -11.52 -12.79
CA LEU A 61 -5.06 -11.49 -11.89
C LEU A 61 -4.00 -12.47 -12.43
N PRO A 62 -2.70 -12.13 -12.39
CA PRO A 62 -2.08 -11.06 -11.61
C PRO A 62 -2.26 -9.68 -12.22
N LEU A 63 -2.69 -8.71 -11.40
CA LEU A 63 -2.82 -7.32 -11.82
C LEU A 63 -1.42 -6.69 -11.86
N ILE A 64 -0.89 -6.49 -13.06
CA ILE A 64 0.36 -5.77 -13.29
C ILE A 64 0.02 -4.31 -13.56
N VAL A 65 0.53 -3.43 -12.71
CA VAL A 65 0.31 -1.99 -12.77
C VAL A 65 1.65 -1.31 -12.99
N ASP A 66 1.73 -0.49 -14.03
CA ASP A 66 2.85 0.42 -14.24
C ASP A 66 2.47 1.79 -13.67
N ILE A 67 3.25 2.27 -12.69
CA ILE A 67 3.07 3.59 -12.08
C ILE A 67 4.00 4.55 -12.81
N GLY A 68 3.39 5.43 -13.59
CA GLY A 68 4.06 6.51 -14.31
C GLY A 68 4.29 7.76 -13.46
N ASP A 69 4.81 8.79 -14.13
CA ASP A 69 4.97 10.11 -13.52
C ASP A 69 3.59 10.80 -13.39
N SER A 70 3.39 11.59 -12.34
CA SER A 70 2.14 12.32 -12.12
C SER A 70 2.26 13.76 -12.59
N ASN A 71 1.33 14.19 -13.45
CA ASN A 71 1.26 15.58 -13.91
C ASN A 71 0.84 16.52 -12.77
N LYS A 72 -0.04 16.06 -11.86
CA LYS A 72 -0.47 16.84 -10.70
C LYS A 72 0.69 17.26 -9.80
N ARG A 73 1.66 16.36 -9.55
CA ARG A 73 2.87 16.69 -8.78
C ARG A 73 3.64 17.84 -9.44
N ARG A 74 3.81 17.79 -10.77
CA ARG A 74 4.50 18.82 -11.54
C ARG A 74 3.75 20.16 -11.48
N ILE A 75 2.42 20.14 -11.59
CA ILE A 75 1.58 21.34 -11.48
C ILE A 75 1.71 21.97 -10.08
N PHE A 76 1.58 21.19 -9.01
CA PHE A 76 1.74 21.70 -7.64
C PHE A 76 3.15 22.27 -7.41
N LEU A 77 4.17 21.56 -7.91
CA LEU A 77 5.55 22.04 -7.83
C LEU A 77 5.71 23.38 -8.55
N ALA A 78 5.23 23.48 -9.80
CA ALA A 78 5.31 24.69 -10.60
C ALA A 78 4.54 25.85 -9.94
N ALA A 79 3.31 25.62 -9.50
CA ALA A 79 2.49 26.63 -8.83
C ALA A 79 3.15 27.15 -7.54
N THR A 80 3.70 26.26 -6.72
CA THR A 80 4.40 26.64 -5.48
C THR A 80 5.65 27.45 -5.76
N HIS A 81 6.42 27.10 -6.79
CA HIS A 81 7.61 27.87 -7.17
C HIS A 81 7.25 29.22 -7.80
N LEU A 82 6.18 29.30 -8.59
CA LEU A 82 5.68 30.55 -9.15
C LEU A 82 5.23 31.49 -8.02
N LEU A 83 4.53 30.95 -7.02
CA LEU A 83 4.15 31.70 -5.81
C LEU A 83 5.39 32.16 -5.02
N ALA A 84 6.42 31.32 -4.88
CA ALA A 84 7.66 31.69 -4.21
C ALA A 84 8.42 32.80 -4.96
N VAL A 85 8.49 32.72 -6.29
CA VAL A 85 9.08 33.77 -7.13
C VAL A 85 8.28 35.07 -6.96
N MET A 86 6.95 35.02 -7.05
CA MET A 86 6.10 36.19 -6.81
C MET A 86 6.34 36.81 -5.44
N ALA A 87 6.44 35.99 -4.38
CA ALA A 87 6.72 36.48 -3.03
C ALA A 87 8.07 37.20 -2.94
N VAL A 88 9.11 36.68 -3.60
CA VAL A 88 10.44 37.30 -3.66
C VAL A 88 10.43 38.63 -4.42
N PHE A 89 9.59 38.76 -5.45
CA PHE A 89 9.42 40.03 -6.19
C PHE A 89 8.58 41.05 -5.44
N LEU A 90 7.54 40.61 -4.72
CA LEU A 90 6.63 41.48 -3.98
C LEU A 90 7.24 41.96 -2.66
N ALA A 91 8.18 41.19 -2.12
CA ALA A 91 8.88 41.58 -0.92
C ALA A 91 9.93 42.65 -1.26
N ASP A 92 9.94 43.72 -0.46
CA ASP A 92 10.82 44.88 -0.62
C ASP A 92 12.26 44.58 -0.15
N LEU A 93 12.87 43.57 -0.76
CA LEU A 93 14.22 43.15 -0.44
C LEU A 93 15.26 43.87 -1.29
N PRO A 94 16.44 44.16 -0.71
CA PRO A 94 17.62 44.57 -1.46
C PRO A 94 17.96 43.55 -2.57
N ALA A 95 18.51 44.03 -3.69
CA ALA A 95 18.77 43.23 -4.88
C ALA A 95 19.61 41.96 -4.63
N ILE A 96 20.54 42.02 -3.66
CA ILE A 96 21.39 40.89 -3.25
C ILE A 96 20.54 39.72 -2.72
N PHE A 97 19.59 39.99 -1.82
CA PHE A 97 18.74 38.95 -1.24
C PHE A 97 17.72 38.42 -2.25
N ARG A 98 17.22 39.27 -3.16
CA ARG A 98 16.37 38.84 -4.28
C ARG A 98 17.10 37.87 -5.19
N GLY A 99 18.36 38.17 -5.54
CA GLY A 99 19.22 37.29 -6.33
C GLY A 99 19.51 35.96 -5.62
N ALA A 100 19.83 35.99 -4.32
CA ALA A 100 20.07 34.78 -3.53
C ALA A 100 18.82 33.88 -3.44
N GLY A 101 17.63 34.47 -3.27
CA GLY A 101 16.37 33.72 -3.24
C GLY A 101 16.09 33.00 -4.57
N LEU A 102 16.27 33.69 -5.69
CA LEU A 102 16.15 33.09 -7.02
C LEU A 102 17.20 31.99 -7.25
N ALA A 103 18.45 32.23 -6.84
CA ALA A 103 19.52 31.25 -6.96
C ALA A 103 19.26 29.96 -6.16
N LEU A 104 18.51 30.02 -5.04
CA LEU A 104 18.08 28.85 -4.28
C LEU A 104 16.86 28.14 -4.88
N LEU A 105 15.96 28.88 -5.54
CA LEU A 105 14.75 28.32 -6.15
C LEU A 105 15.08 27.46 -7.38
N VAL A 106 16.05 27.86 -8.21
CA VAL A 106 16.46 27.12 -9.41
C VAL A 106 16.88 25.66 -9.10
N PRO A 107 17.85 25.39 -8.19
CA PRO A 107 18.26 24.03 -7.87
C PRO A 107 17.13 23.24 -7.18
N SER A 108 16.25 23.89 -6.42
CA SER A 108 15.06 23.26 -5.85
C SER A 108 14.15 22.70 -6.95
N VAL A 109 13.80 23.52 -7.95
CA VAL A 109 13.00 23.07 -9.11
C VAL A 109 13.70 21.91 -9.80
N VAL A 110 14.98 22.05 -10.15
CA VAL A 110 15.74 21.01 -10.86
C VAL A 110 15.77 19.69 -10.08
N TYR A 111 15.97 19.76 -8.76
CA TYR A 111 16.00 18.58 -7.90
C TYR A 111 14.65 17.84 -7.89
N TYR A 112 13.54 18.57 -7.73
CA TYR A 112 12.21 17.98 -7.67
C TYR A 112 11.61 17.66 -9.03
N TRP A 113 12.08 18.29 -10.11
CA TRP A 113 11.66 18.02 -11.48
C TRP A 113 12.19 16.69 -12.01
N ARG A 114 13.27 16.15 -11.41
CA ARG A 114 13.76 14.82 -11.75
C ARG A 114 12.62 13.81 -11.59
N ALA A 115 12.32 13.12 -12.71
CA ALA A 115 11.19 12.23 -12.84
C ALA A 115 11.16 11.22 -11.68
N SER A 116 9.98 11.00 -11.12
CA SER A 116 9.80 9.88 -10.21
C SER A 116 10.10 8.59 -10.98
N PRO A 117 10.93 7.67 -10.43
CA PRO A 117 11.23 6.43 -11.11
C PRO A 117 9.93 5.67 -11.38
N ARG A 118 9.76 5.20 -12.62
CA ARG A 118 8.64 4.34 -12.97
C ARG A 118 8.74 3.06 -12.15
N ILE A 119 7.66 2.72 -11.48
CA ILE A 119 7.60 1.54 -10.62
C ILE A 119 6.54 0.62 -11.18
N ARG A 120 6.90 -0.64 -11.41
CA ARG A 120 5.92 -1.65 -11.78
C ARG A 120 5.59 -2.49 -10.57
N LEU A 121 4.30 -2.57 -10.25
CA LEU A 121 3.77 -3.42 -9.19
C LEU A 121 3.07 -4.61 -9.81
N ARG A 122 3.24 -5.78 -9.21
CA ARG A 122 2.47 -6.97 -9.54
C ARG A 122 1.72 -7.41 -8.29
N CYS A 123 0.40 -7.41 -8.41
CA CYS A 123 -0.52 -7.77 -7.35
C CYS A 123 -1.03 -9.19 -7.63
N GLY A 124 -0.56 -10.15 -6.82
CA GLY A 124 -0.94 -11.55 -6.93
C GLY A 124 -2.34 -11.83 -6.36
N GLN A 125 -2.93 -12.95 -6.77
CA GLN A 125 -4.21 -13.43 -6.21
C GLN A 125 -4.10 -13.77 -4.72
N ASP A 126 -2.94 -14.26 -4.31
CA ASP A 126 -2.66 -14.69 -2.93
C ASP A 126 -2.42 -13.53 -1.95
N GLY A 127 -2.61 -12.29 -2.41
CA GLY A 127 -2.23 -11.10 -1.63
C GLY A 127 -0.72 -10.81 -1.63
N ALA A 128 0.06 -11.56 -2.42
CA ALA A 128 1.47 -11.28 -2.63
C ALA A 128 1.64 -9.97 -3.43
N LEU A 129 2.49 -9.08 -2.93
CA LEU A 129 2.88 -7.85 -3.61
C LEU A 129 4.30 -7.99 -4.10
N GLU A 130 4.53 -7.79 -5.40
CA GLU A 130 5.87 -7.78 -5.98
C GLU A 130 6.16 -6.43 -6.64
N ILE A 131 7.42 -6.02 -6.57
CA ILE A 131 7.91 -4.80 -7.21
C ILE A 131 9.01 -5.15 -8.21
N TRP A 132 8.89 -4.58 -9.40
CA TRP A 132 9.95 -4.65 -10.39
C TRP A 132 11.09 -3.71 -10.00
N ARG A 133 12.25 -4.28 -9.66
CA ARG A 133 13.46 -3.53 -9.32
C ARG A 133 14.69 -4.31 -9.72
N ASN A 134 15.70 -3.63 -10.23
CA ASN A 134 16.95 -4.25 -10.69
C ASN A 134 16.70 -5.39 -11.70
N ASN A 135 15.78 -5.16 -12.64
CA ASN A 135 15.38 -6.12 -13.67
C ASN A 135 14.82 -7.46 -13.13
N ARG A 136 14.31 -7.47 -11.90
CA ARG A 136 13.72 -8.66 -11.26
C ARG A 136 12.47 -8.29 -10.46
N TRP A 137 11.53 -9.24 -10.35
CA TRP A 137 10.41 -9.14 -9.42
C TRP A 137 10.92 -9.47 -8.02
N ASN A 138 10.74 -8.53 -7.09
CA ASN A 138 11.09 -8.71 -5.70
C ASN A 138 9.81 -8.70 -4.89
N ASN A 139 9.58 -9.76 -4.12
CA ASN A 139 8.43 -9.86 -3.26
C ASN A 139 8.60 -8.93 -2.04
N VAL A 140 7.55 -8.19 -1.72
CA VAL A 140 7.54 -7.17 -0.66
C VAL A 140 6.31 -7.39 0.23
N ARG A 141 6.47 -7.07 1.51
CA ARG A 141 5.36 -7.08 2.45
C ARG A 141 4.79 -5.68 2.57
N LEU A 142 3.47 -5.57 2.48
CA LEU A 142 2.74 -4.35 2.81
C LEU A 142 2.71 -4.18 4.33
N ALA A 143 3.07 -3.01 4.83
CA ALA A 143 2.97 -2.67 6.23
C ALA A 143 1.55 -2.18 6.56
N THR A 144 1.03 -2.56 7.73
CA THR A 144 -0.32 -2.20 8.21
C THR A 144 -0.60 -0.70 8.24
N SER A 145 0.45 0.13 8.34
CA SER A 145 0.38 1.59 8.28
C SER A 145 0.20 2.17 6.86
N SER A 146 -0.13 1.35 5.86
CA SER A 146 -0.47 1.83 4.52
C SER A 146 -1.84 2.51 4.51
N VAL A 147 -1.96 3.65 3.85
CA VAL A 147 -3.21 4.42 3.78
C VAL A 147 -3.69 4.46 2.34
N VAL A 148 -4.93 4.03 2.11
CA VAL A 148 -5.58 4.03 0.80
C VAL A 148 -6.63 5.14 0.78
N LEU A 149 -6.34 6.28 0.14
CA LEU A 149 -7.30 7.37 -0.05
C LEU A 149 -7.82 7.37 -1.51
N PRO A 150 -8.98 8.01 -1.78
CA PRO A 150 -9.58 8.01 -3.12
C PRO A 150 -8.69 8.60 -4.22
N GLY A 151 -7.92 9.64 -3.90
CA GLY A 151 -7.02 10.32 -4.85
C GLY A 151 -5.53 10.02 -4.67
N CYS A 152 -5.15 9.37 -3.57
CA CYS A 152 -3.76 9.11 -3.22
C CYS A 152 -3.65 7.86 -2.34
N THR A 153 -2.68 6.99 -2.63
CA THR A 153 -2.43 5.79 -1.84
C THR A 153 -0.98 5.82 -1.37
N VAL A 154 -0.79 5.83 -0.06
CA VAL A 154 0.53 5.77 0.58
C VAL A 154 0.79 4.33 0.98
N LEU A 155 1.55 3.63 0.14
CA LEU A 155 2.00 2.26 0.39
C LEU A 155 3.29 2.29 1.19
N ARG A 156 3.27 1.68 2.37
CA ARG A 156 4.48 1.46 3.16
C ARG A 156 4.86 0.00 2.96
N ILE A 157 6.00 -0.25 2.35
CA ILE A 157 6.46 -1.60 2.05
C ILE A 157 7.76 -1.92 2.78
N ALA A 158 7.90 -3.14 3.25
CA ALA A 158 9.15 -3.73 3.70
C ALA A 158 9.60 -4.78 2.67
N GLY A 159 10.88 -4.80 2.33
CA GLY A 159 11.43 -5.96 1.61
C GLY A 159 11.40 -7.18 2.54
N LEU A 160 11.22 -8.38 1.99
CA LEU A 160 11.27 -9.62 2.78
C LEU A 160 12.53 -9.71 3.64
N ASP A 161 13.68 -9.30 3.09
CA ASP A 161 14.98 -9.32 3.79
C ASP A 161 15.35 -8.00 4.46
N ARG A 162 14.53 -6.94 4.30
CA ARG A 162 14.88 -5.60 4.79
C ARG A 162 13.82 -5.07 5.75
N ARG A 163 14.22 -4.90 7.02
CA ARG A 163 13.42 -4.21 8.06
C ARG A 163 13.09 -2.75 7.74
N ARG A 164 13.78 -2.10 6.79
CA ARG A 164 13.51 -0.70 6.43
C ARG A 164 12.23 -0.58 5.61
N LEU A 165 11.24 0.07 6.21
CA LEU A 165 10.03 0.52 5.54
C LEU A 165 10.38 1.60 4.52
N ARG A 166 9.85 1.45 3.31
CA ARG A 166 9.88 2.49 2.27
C ARG A 166 8.46 2.96 2.02
N ASN A 167 8.30 4.29 1.97
CA ASN A 167 7.02 4.91 1.67
C ASN A 167 6.95 5.19 0.17
N PHE A 168 5.87 4.73 -0.46
CA PHE A 168 5.54 4.98 -1.85
C PHE A 168 4.22 5.70 -1.91
N VAL A 169 4.23 6.90 -2.46
CA VAL A 169 3.02 7.70 -2.68
C VAL A 169 2.61 7.51 -4.13
N ILE A 170 1.47 6.88 -4.34
CA ILE A 170 0.88 6.66 -5.67
C ILE A 170 -0.32 7.58 -5.80
N LEU A 171 -0.30 8.46 -6.79
CA LEU A 171 -1.45 9.30 -7.12
C LEU A 171 -2.35 8.59 -8.12
N SER A 172 -3.66 8.90 -8.06
CA SER A 172 -4.64 8.38 -9.01
C SER A 172 -4.36 8.78 -10.47
N ASP A 173 -3.54 9.81 -10.66
CA ASP A 173 -3.15 10.40 -11.95
C ASP A 173 -1.95 9.70 -12.59
N SER A 174 -1.19 8.92 -11.81
CA SER A 174 -0.01 8.19 -12.30
C SER A 174 -0.37 6.94 -13.13
N MET A 175 -1.66 6.62 -13.28
CA MET A 175 -2.13 5.40 -13.94
C MET A 175 -3.56 5.56 -14.49
N PRO A 176 -3.99 4.68 -15.41
CA PRO A 176 -5.36 4.68 -15.91
C PRO A 176 -6.39 4.48 -14.79
N SER A 177 -7.54 5.16 -14.91
CA SER A 177 -8.61 5.16 -13.89
C SER A 177 -9.16 3.76 -13.56
N GLY A 178 -9.22 2.87 -14.56
CA GLY A 178 -9.62 1.48 -14.40
C GLY A 178 -8.67 0.70 -13.49
N ASP A 179 -7.36 0.84 -13.73
CA ASP A 179 -6.35 0.13 -12.95
C ASP A 179 -6.23 0.73 -11.54
N TRP A 180 -6.46 2.05 -11.37
CA TRP A 180 -6.51 2.68 -10.05
C TRP A 180 -7.63 2.09 -9.19
N ARG A 181 -8.81 1.87 -9.77
CA ARG A 181 -9.93 1.22 -9.08
C ARG A 181 -9.58 -0.21 -8.67
N LYS A 182 -9.00 -1.00 -9.58
CA LYS A 182 -8.58 -2.37 -9.31
C LYS A 182 -7.53 -2.43 -8.19
N LEU A 183 -6.52 -1.57 -8.25
CA LEU A 183 -5.46 -1.46 -7.23
C LEU A 183 -6.06 -1.13 -5.86
N ARG A 184 -6.95 -0.13 -5.77
CA ARG A 184 -7.60 0.23 -4.50
C ARG A 184 -8.44 -0.90 -3.93
N VAL A 185 -9.22 -1.57 -4.77
CA VAL A 185 -10.01 -2.73 -4.34
C VAL A 185 -9.07 -3.80 -3.80
N TRP A 186 -8.04 -4.18 -4.56
CA TRP A 186 -7.07 -5.19 -4.14
C TRP A 186 -6.36 -4.83 -2.82
N LEU A 187 -5.91 -3.59 -2.66
CA LEU A 187 -5.30 -3.10 -1.40
C LEU A 187 -6.29 -3.12 -0.23
N ARG A 188 -7.55 -2.74 -0.46
CA ARG A 188 -8.58 -2.76 0.58
C ARG A 188 -8.92 -4.19 1.02
N TRP A 189 -8.85 -5.15 0.11
CA TRP A 189 -8.99 -6.58 0.43
C TRP A 189 -7.81 -7.13 1.24
N LEU A 190 -6.60 -6.57 1.10
CA LEU A 190 -5.43 -6.97 1.88
C LEU A 190 -5.33 -6.31 3.26
N ALA A 191 -5.89 -5.11 3.41
CA ALA A 191 -5.89 -4.38 4.68
C ALA A 191 -6.93 -4.91 5.69
N LEU A 192 -7.78 -5.85 5.28
CA LEU A 192 -8.79 -6.56 6.09
C LEU A 192 -8.28 -7.95 6.48
#